data_AF-A0A838I7Q9-F1
#
_entry.id   AF-A0A838I7Q9-F1
#
_cell.length_a   1.000
_cell.length_b   1.000
_cell.length_c   1.000
_cell.angle_alpha   90.00
_cell.angle_beta   90.00
_cell.angle_gamma   90.00
#
_symmetry.space_group_name_H-M   'P 1'
#
loop_
_entity.id
_entity.type
_entity.pdbx_description
1 polymer ?
#
loop_
_entity_poly.entity_id
_entity_poly.type
_entity_poly.pdbx_seq_one_letter_code
_entity_poly.pdbx_strand_id
1 'polypeptide(L)'
;MPYLMGGFPSMDGSLAAGRAAADAGADLVELGVPFSDPLADGPVIHEAGTRALAAGATLHGVLRTCEELSAHLPVVLMVYANVVMAAGEEAFALRAAAAGAAGLIVPDLPHDEAGGLRAACDSEGLALVPLVAPTSTDQRVMEIGADARGFVYAVSLTGTTGERAELPPALADT
;
A
#
# COMPACT_ATOMS: atom_id res chain seq x y z
N MET A 1 11.39 1.54 -4.41
CA MET A 1 10.18 1.07 -3.71
C MET A 1 9.52 -0.05 -4.52
N PRO A 2 9.84 -1.33 -4.27
CA PRO A 2 9.13 -2.43 -4.89
C PRO A 2 7.87 -2.80 -4.11
N TYR A 3 6.86 -3.29 -4.84
CA TYR A 3 5.64 -3.85 -4.28
C TYR A 3 5.72 -5.37 -4.20
N LEU A 4 5.20 -5.94 -3.11
CA LEU A 4 5.09 -7.37 -2.87
C LEU A 4 3.70 -7.72 -2.34
N MET A 5 3.11 -8.80 -2.82
CA MET A 5 1.86 -9.32 -2.26
C MET A 5 2.15 -10.19 -1.03
N GLY A 6 1.64 -9.79 0.14
CA GLY A 6 1.77 -10.55 1.37
C GLY A 6 1.17 -11.95 1.25
N GLY A 7 1.94 -12.98 1.58
CA GLY A 7 1.50 -14.36 1.47
C GLY A 7 1.63 -14.98 0.07
N PHE A 8 2.21 -14.28 -0.91
CA PHE A 8 2.51 -14.82 -2.24
C PHE A 8 4.02 -14.98 -2.48
N PRO A 9 4.49 -16.10 -3.06
CA PRO A 9 3.75 -17.34 -3.35
C PRO A 9 3.40 -18.16 -2.10
N SER A 10 3.93 -17.76 -0.94
CA SER A 10 3.58 -18.24 0.40
C SER A 10 3.96 -17.14 1.41
N MET A 11 3.63 -17.31 2.70
CA MET A 11 4.08 -16.39 3.75
C MET A 11 5.61 -16.26 3.77
N ASP A 12 6.32 -17.39 3.81
CA ASP A 12 7.78 -17.43 3.80
C ASP A 12 8.35 -16.86 2.48
N GLY A 13 7.67 -17.14 1.36
CA GLY A 13 8.06 -16.62 0.05
C GLY A 13 7.99 -15.09 -0.02
N SER A 14 6.91 -14.50 0.51
CA SER A 14 6.76 -13.04 0.55
C SER A 14 7.80 -12.38 1.47
N LEU A 15 8.13 -13.00 2.61
CA LEU A 15 9.20 -12.54 3.50
C LEU A 15 10.57 -12.62 2.83
N ALA A 16 10.88 -13.74 2.18
CA ALA A 16 12.14 -13.92 1.46
C ALA A 16 12.28 -12.89 0.32
N ALA A 17 11.21 -12.59 -0.41
CA ALA A 17 11.21 -11.56 -1.44
C ALA A 17 11.47 -10.16 -0.87
N GLY A 18 10.87 -9.83 0.28
CA GLY A 18 11.12 -8.55 0.97
C GLY A 18 12.56 -8.41 1.46
N ARG A 19 13.14 -9.47 2.03
CA ARG A 19 14.56 -9.50 2.44
C ARG A 19 15.48 -9.34 1.24
N ALA A 20 15.21 -10.05 0.14
CA ALA A 20 15.98 -9.90 -1.09
C ALA A 20 15.89 -8.49 -1.68
N ALA A 21 14.72 -7.83 -1.60
CA ALA A 21 14.57 -6.44 -2.01
C ALA A 21 15.41 -5.49 -1.13
N ALA A 22 15.45 -5.72 0.18
CA ALA A 22 16.29 -4.97 1.10
C ALA A 22 17.78 -5.15 0.79
N ASP A 23 18.24 -6.38 0.59
CA ASP A 23 19.62 -6.71 0.23
C ASP A 23 20.04 -6.10 -1.11
N ALA A 24 19.08 -5.96 -2.05
CA ALA A 24 19.28 -5.31 -3.33
C ALA A 24 19.29 -3.76 -3.24
N GLY A 25 19.12 -3.19 -2.06
CA GLY A 25 19.18 -1.75 -1.81
C GLY A 25 17.85 -1.00 -1.98
N ALA A 26 16.71 -1.68 -1.81
CA ALA A 26 15.42 -0.98 -1.77
C ALA A 26 15.34 -0.03 -0.57
N ASP A 27 15.00 1.24 -0.81
CA ASP A 27 14.84 2.23 0.27
C ASP A 27 13.64 1.95 1.19
N LEU A 28 12.60 1.32 0.64
CA LEU A 28 11.39 0.88 1.34
C LEU A 28 10.66 -0.15 0.49
N VAL A 29 9.74 -0.92 1.09
CA VAL A 29 8.85 -1.87 0.40
C VAL A 29 7.38 -1.56 0.64
N GLU A 30 6.57 -1.76 -0.39
CA GLU A 30 5.13 -1.83 -0.26
C GLU A 30 4.70 -3.28 -0.06
N LEU A 31 3.96 -3.54 1.00
CA LEU A 31 3.46 -4.87 1.33
C LEU A 31 1.94 -4.91 1.23
N GLY A 32 1.45 -5.54 0.16
CA GLY A 32 0.03 -5.72 -0.09
C GLY A 32 -0.63 -6.68 0.92
N VAL A 33 -1.78 -6.28 1.46
CA VAL A 33 -2.68 -7.18 2.18
C VAL A 33 -3.64 -7.80 1.16
N PRO A 34 -3.65 -9.12 0.96
CA PRO A 34 -4.49 -9.74 -0.05
C PRO A 34 -5.96 -9.56 0.31
N PHE A 35 -6.77 -9.19 -0.69
CA PHE A 35 -8.20 -8.90 -0.54
C PHE A 35 -9.00 -9.62 -1.63
N SER A 36 -10.21 -10.05 -1.29
CA SER A 36 -11.03 -10.92 -2.15
C SER A 36 -11.74 -10.18 -3.29
N ASP A 37 -11.89 -8.87 -3.18
CA ASP A 37 -12.54 -8.04 -4.20
C ASP A 37 -11.69 -6.79 -4.52
N PRO A 38 -10.49 -7.00 -5.10
CA PRO A 38 -9.54 -5.90 -5.30
C PRO A 38 -9.92 -5.05 -6.52
N LEU A 39 -10.57 -3.91 -6.27
CA LEU A 39 -11.02 -2.98 -7.31
C LEU A 39 -9.89 -2.17 -7.97
N ALA A 40 -8.80 -1.92 -7.26
CA ALA A 40 -7.71 -1.06 -7.71
C ALA A 40 -6.58 -1.83 -8.40
N ASP A 41 -6.51 -3.14 -8.21
CA ASP A 41 -5.37 -3.95 -8.64
C ASP A 41 -5.47 -4.42 -10.09
N GLY A 42 -4.30 -4.49 -10.72
CA GLY A 42 -4.13 -5.11 -12.03
C GLY A 42 -4.29 -6.62 -12.02
N PRO A 43 -4.40 -7.26 -13.20
CA PRO A 43 -4.61 -8.70 -13.30
C PRO A 43 -3.52 -9.52 -12.61
N VAL A 44 -2.26 -9.06 -12.66
CA VAL A 44 -1.12 -9.73 -12.01
C VAL A 44 -1.22 -9.68 -10.49
N ILE A 45 -1.50 -8.50 -9.92
CA ILE A 45 -1.61 -8.31 -8.47
C ILE A 45 -2.86 -9.02 -7.94
N HIS A 46 -3.97 -8.95 -8.68
CA HIS A 46 -5.20 -9.67 -8.36
C HIS A 46 -4.97 -11.19 -8.36
N GLU A 47 -4.28 -11.76 -9.36
CA GLU A 47 -3.94 -13.19 -9.36
C GLU A 47 -3.07 -13.56 -8.15
N ALA A 48 -2.03 -12.76 -7.84
CA ALA A 48 -1.18 -12.99 -6.69
C ALA A 48 -1.97 -12.96 -5.37
N GLY A 49 -2.86 -11.99 -5.19
CA GLY A 49 -3.73 -11.88 -4.02
C GLY A 49 -4.71 -13.05 -3.89
N THR A 50 -5.33 -13.46 -5.01
CA THR A 50 -6.24 -14.61 -5.04
C THR A 50 -5.51 -15.89 -4.63
N ARG A 51 -4.30 -16.10 -5.14
CA ARG A 51 -3.47 -17.27 -4.81
C ARG A 51 -2.98 -17.22 -3.36
N ALA A 52 -2.64 -16.04 -2.84
CA ALA A 52 -2.29 -15.86 -1.44
C ALA A 52 -3.46 -16.23 -0.52
N LEU A 53 -4.68 -15.75 -0.81
CA LEU A 53 -5.89 -16.09 -0.06
C LEU A 53 -6.19 -17.59 -0.13
N ALA A 54 -6.11 -18.20 -1.31
CA ALA A 54 -6.31 -19.64 -1.50
C ALA A 54 -5.28 -20.48 -0.71
N ALA A 55 -4.07 -19.95 -0.51
CA ALA A 55 -3.02 -20.55 0.32
C ALA A 55 -3.18 -20.24 1.83
N GLY A 56 -4.22 -19.52 2.24
CA GLY A 56 -4.51 -19.23 3.65
C GLY A 56 -3.83 -17.99 4.20
N ALA A 57 -3.38 -17.05 3.34
CA ALA A 57 -2.87 -15.76 3.81
C ALA A 57 -3.95 -15.01 4.61
N THR A 58 -3.53 -14.37 5.70
CA THR A 58 -4.40 -13.58 6.59
C THR A 58 -3.74 -12.25 6.90
N LEU A 59 -4.52 -11.24 7.28
CA LEU A 59 -3.98 -9.96 7.78
C LEU A 59 -2.95 -10.17 8.90
N HIS A 60 -3.24 -11.07 9.85
CA HIS A 60 -2.28 -11.40 10.92
C HIS A 60 -0.98 -11.98 10.36
N GLY A 61 -1.06 -12.87 9.36
CA GLY A 61 0.12 -13.36 8.65
C GLY A 61 0.93 -12.22 8.04
N VAL A 62 0.28 -11.33 7.29
CA VAL A 62 0.95 -10.19 6.64
C VAL A 62 1.57 -9.22 7.64
N LEU A 63 0.91 -8.96 8.77
CA LEU A 63 1.48 -8.13 9.85
C LEU A 63 2.73 -8.76 10.46
N ARG A 64 2.80 -10.10 10.60
CA ARG A 64 4.06 -10.76 11.01
C ARG A 64 5.16 -10.63 9.96
N THR A 65 4.82 -10.71 8.67
CA THR A 65 5.79 -10.43 7.61
C THR A 65 6.28 -8.98 7.68
N CYS A 66 5.39 -8.02 7.97
CA CYS A 66 5.76 -6.62 8.20
C CYS A 66 6.73 -6.49 9.37
N GLU A 67 6.42 -7.10 10.52
CA GLU A 67 7.27 -7.07 11.72
C GLU A 67 8.70 -7.53 11.40
N GLU A 68 8.84 -8.66 10.72
CA GLU A 68 10.14 -9.19 10.30
C GLU A 68 10.88 -8.29 9.30
N LEU A 69 10.16 -7.70 8.33
CA LEU A 69 10.77 -6.83 7.31
C LEU A 69 11.14 -5.45 7.86
N SER A 70 10.36 -4.92 8.82
CA SER A 70 10.57 -3.59 9.40
C SER A 70 11.94 -3.43 10.09
N ALA A 71 12.54 -4.54 10.52
CA ALA A 71 13.89 -4.57 11.07
C ALA A 71 15.00 -4.31 10.01
N HIS A 72 14.66 -4.41 8.72
CA HIS A 72 15.59 -4.29 7.60
C HIS A 72 15.39 -3.00 6.80
N LEU A 73 14.13 -2.58 6.59
CA LEU A 73 13.77 -1.39 5.84
C LEU A 73 12.33 -0.94 6.17
N PRO A 74 11.96 0.33 5.91
CA PRO A 74 10.59 0.80 6.09
C PRO A 74 9.59 -0.01 5.25
N VAL A 75 8.49 -0.42 5.88
CA VAL A 75 7.39 -1.16 5.25
C VAL A 75 6.15 -0.29 5.20
N VAL A 76 5.60 -0.07 4.01
CA VAL A 76 4.32 0.60 3.82
C VAL A 76 3.26 -0.44 3.47
N LEU A 77 2.22 -0.58 4.29
CA LEU A 77 1.15 -1.53 4.02
C LEU A 77 0.22 -0.95 2.95
N MET A 78 -0.09 -1.73 1.92
CA MET A 78 -1.11 -1.38 0.93
C MET A 78 -2.35 -2.24 1.20
N VAL A 79 -3.45 -1.61 1.59
CA VAL A 79 -4.64 -2.29 2.13
C VAL A 79 -5.92 -1.62 1.66
N TYR A 80 -6.96 -2.40 1.38
CA TYR A 80 -8.28 -1.86 1.03
C TYR A 80 -9.02 -1.32 2.26
N ALA A 81 -9.80 -0.25 2.08
CA ALA A 81 -10.52 0.44 3.14
C ALA A 81 -11.42 -0.50 3.94
N ASN A 82 -12.10 -1.43 3.27
CA ASN A 82 -12.95 -2.42 3.93
C ASN A 82 -12.21 -3.25 5.00
N VAL A 83 -10.93 -3.61 4.77
CA VAL A 83 -10.13 -4.37 5.74
C VAL A 83 -9.82 -3.52 6.98
N VAL A 84 -9.53 -2.23 6.77
CA VAL A 84 -9.29 -1.27 7.85
C VAL A 84 -10.57 -1.06 8.66
N MET A 85 -11.68 -0.77 7.99
CA MET A 85 -12.97 -0.48 8.61
C MET A 85 -13.53 -1.69 9.37
N ALA A 86 -13.36 -2.91 8.85
CA ALA A 86 -13.78 -4.13 9.53
C ALA A 86 -13.03 -4.37 10.85
N ALA A 87 -11.78 -3.91 10.95
CA ALA A 87 -11.01 -3.94 12.21
C ALA A 87 -11.30 -2.73 13.11
N GLY A 88 -11.78 -1.63 12.55
CA GLY A 88 -11.81 -0.30 13.17
C GLY A 88 -10.50 0.45 12.94
N GLU A 89 -10.58 1.72 12.55
CA GLU A 89 -9.41 2.53 12.13
C GLU A 89 -8.32 2.62 13.21
N GLU A 90 -8.69 2.96 14.46
CA GLU A 90 -7.76 3.04 15.60
C GLU A 90 -7.10 1.69 15.89
N ALA A 91 -7.89 0.61 15.93
CA ALA A 91 -7.38 -0.72 16.21
C ALA A 91 -6.49 -1.24 15.09
N PHE A 92 -6.78 -0.90 13.83
CA PHE A 92 -5.94 -1.23 12.70
C PHE A 92 -4.61 -0.47 12.74
N ALA A 93 -4.65 0.85 12.95
CA ALA A 93 -3.46 1.69 13.06
C ALA A 93 -2.53 1.21 14.18
N LEU A 94 -3.08 0.94 15.37
CA LEU A 94 -2.32 0.41 16.51
C LEU A 94 -1.63 -0.92 16.15
N ARG A 95 -2.33 -1.84 15.49
CA ARG A 95 -1.77 -3.14 15.08
C ARG A 95 -0.71 -3.01 14.00
N ALA A 96 -0.89 -2.10 13.04
CA ALA A 96 0.09 -1.83 12.00
C ALA A 96 1.36 -1.21 12.58
N ALA A 97 1.24 -0.23 13.47
CA ALA A 97 2.36 0.39 14.18
C ALA A 97 3.09 -0.61 15.07
N ALA A 98 2.36 -1.45 15.81
CA ALA A 98 2.95 -2.51 16.63
C ALA A 98 3.74 -3.54 15.79
N ALA A 99 3.36 -3.75 14.53
CA ALA A 99 4.08 -4.57 13.56
C ALA A 99 5.24 -3.82 12.87
N GLY A 100 5.56 -2.59 13.28
CA GLY A 100 6.67 -1.81 12.73
C GLY A 100 6.39 -1.20 11.35
N ALA A 101 5.13 -1.12 10.91
CA ALA A 101 4.81 -0.43 9.66
C ALA A 101 5.23 1.05 9.75
N ALA A 102 5.73 1.60 8.64
CA ALA A 102 6.08 3.01 8.51
C ALA A 102 4.89 3.85 8.00
N GLY A 103 3.90 3.21 7.38
CA GLY A 103 2.75 3.90 6.82
C GLY A 103 1.76 2.98 6.13
N LEU A 104 0.67 3.57 5.67
CA LEU A 104 -0.44 2.92 4.96
C LEU A 104 -0.69 3.62 3.62
N ILE A 105 -1.00 2.82 2.60
CA ILE A 105 -1.64 3.25 1.35
C ILE A 105 -3.01 2.56 1.32
N VAL A 106 -4.08 3.34 1.17
CA VAL A 106 -5.45 2.84 1.07
C VAL A 106 -6.06 3.29 -0.27
N PRO A 107 -5.91 2.49 -1.35
CA PRO A 107 -6.16 2.96 -2.71
C PRO A 107 -7.61 3.37 -2.99
N ASP A 108 -8.55 2.75 -2.28
CA ASP A 108 -9.99 2.91 -2.41
C ASP A 108 -10.60 3.86 -1.37
N LEU A 109 -9.77 4.53 -0.55
CA LEU A 109 -10.23 5.53 0.42
C LEU A 109 -10.02 6.95 -0.11
N PRO A 110 -11.09 7.66 -0.48
CA PRO A 110 -10.98 9.06 -0.92
C PRO A 110 -10.37 9.94 0.17
N HIS A 111 -9.58 10.92 -0.26
CA HIS A 111 -8.91 11.85 0.65
C HIS A 111 -9.87 12.57 1.61
N ASP A 112 -11.09 12.90 1.16
CA ASP A 112 -12.11 13.59 1.97
C ASP A 112 -12.73 12.69 3.04
N GLU A 113 -12.70 11.37 2.83
CA GLU A 113 -13.24 10.36 3.75
C GLU A 113 -12.16 9.83 4.72
N ALA A 114 -10.89 10.10 4.43
CA ALA A 114 -9.76 9.58 5.19
C ALA A 114 -9.53 10.24 6.56
N GLY A 115 -10.36 11.19 6.99
CA GLY A 115 -10.14 11.96 8.22
C GLY A 115 -9.99 11.12 9.49
N GLY A 116 -10.84 10.10 9.66
CA GLY A 116 -10.78 9.19 10.81
C GLY A 116 -9.50 8.36 10.82
N LEU A 117 -9.23 7.64 9.74
CA LEU A 117 -7.99 6.87 9.58
C LEU A 117 -6.73 7.74 9.68
N ARG A 118 -6.76 8.96 9.14
CA ARG A 118 -5.61 9.89 9.22
C ARG A 118 -5.29 10.25 10.67
N ALA A 119 -6.30 10.55 11.48
CA ALA A 119 -6.11 10.83 12.89
C ALA A 119 -5.57 9.60 13.65
N ALA A 120 -6.08 8.40 13.34
CA ALA A 120 -5.60 7.15 13.92
C ALA A 120 -4.14 6.84 13.53
N CYS A 121 -3.76 7.10 12.27
CA CYS A 121 -2.38 6.97 11.83
C CYS A 121 -1.46 7.98 12.51
N ASP A 122 -1.87 9.26 12.58
CA ASP A 122 -1.09 10.32 13.22
C ASP A 122 -0.85 10.02 14.72
N SER A 123 -1.84 9.46 15.44
CA SER A 123 -1.67 9.08 16.85
C SER A 123 -0.67 7.96 17.08
N GLU A 124 -0.48 7.08 16.08
CA GLU A 124 0.42 5.93 16.14
C GLU A 124 1.75 6.18 15.40
N GLY A 125 1.96 7.39 14.85
CA GLY A 125 3.17 7.74 14.11
C GLY A 125 3.29 7.09 12.72
N LEU A 126 2.16 6.66 12.14
CA LEU A 126 2.10 6.09 10.79
C LEU A 126 1.87 7.17 9.74
N ALA A 127 2.56 7.07 8.61
CA ALA A 127 2.26 7.90 7.46
C ALA A 127 1.05 7.35 6.68
N LEU A 128 -0.09 8.04 6.69
CA LEU A 128 -1.16 7.76 5.71
C LEU A 128 -0.80 8.45 4.39
N VAL A 129 -0.29 7.65 3.45
CA VAL A 129 0.20 8.11 2.14
C VAL A 129 -0.98 8.41 1.22
N PRO A 130 -1.17 9.68 0.79
CA PRO A 130 -2.25 10.02 -0.11
C PRO A 130 -1.89 9.70 -1.57
N LEU A 131 -2.93 9.47 -2.38
CA LEU A 131 -2.82 9.29 -3.82
C LEU A 131 -3.24 10.56 -4.56
N VAL A 132 -2.50 10.93 -5.61
CA VAL A 132 -2.86 11.97 -6.58
C VAL A 132 -2.92 11.37 -7.98
N ALA A 133 -3.93 11.75 -8.75
CA ALA A 133 -4.10 11.29 -10.13
C ALA A 133 -3.61 12.36 -11.12
N PRO A 134 -3.27 11.99 -12.38
CA PRO A 134 -2.88 12.96 -13.40
C PRO A 134 -4.03 13.91 -13.77
N THR A 135 -5.28 13.52 -13.45
CA THR A 135 -6.49 14.31 -13.63
C THR A 135 -6.86 15.15 -12.41
N SER A 136 -6.09 15.06 -11.31
CA SER A 136 -6.30 15.92 -10.15
C SER A 136 -6.01 17.37 -10.53
N THR A 137 -6.90 18.28 -10.12
CA THR A 137 -6.69 19.72 -10.31
C THR A 137 -5.56 20.22 -9.40
N ASP A 138 -4.91 21.32 -9.76
CA ASP A 138 -3.88 21.96 -8.93
C ASP A 138 -4.38 22.24 -7.50
N GLN A 139 -5.62 22.71 -7.38
CA GLN A 139 -6.27 22.91 -6.08
C GLN A 139 -6.31 21.61 -5.27
N ARG A 140 -6.73 20.51 -5.91
CA ARG A 140 -6.82 19.20 -5.24
C ARG A 140 -5.45 18.67 -4.84
N VAL A 141 -4.42 18.88 -5.66
CA VAL A 141 -3.04 18.52 -5.33
C VAL A 141 -2.53 19.31 -4.13
N MET A 142 -2.83 20.61 -4.03
CA MET A 142 -2.47 21.43 -2.88
C MET A 142 -3.16 21.00 -1.59
N GLU A 143 -4.47 20.69 -1.67
CA GLU A 143 -5.24 20.15 -0.54
C GLU A 143 -4.63 18.83 -0.04
N ILE A 144 -4.38 17.89 -0.95
CA ILE A 144 -3.78 16.60 -0.63
C ILE A 144 -2.37 16.76 -0.03
N GLY A 145 -1.56 17.66 -0.59
CA GLY A 145 -0.21 17.93 -0.13
C GLY A 145 -0.13 18.50 1.29
N ALA A 146 -1.14 19.26 1.73
CA ALA A 146 -1.17 19.84 3.08
C ALA A 146 -1.28 18.76 4.18
N ASP A 147 -2.01 17.68 3.89
CA ASP A 147 -2.22 16.57 4.82
C ASP A 147 -1.24 15.39 4.60
N ALA A 148 -0.35 15.49 3.62
CA ALA A 148 0.55 14.40 3.26
C ALA A 148 1.52 14.07 4.42
N ARG A 149 1.77 12.78 4.60
CA ARG A 149 2.80 12.21 5.47
C ARG A 149 3.59 11.19 4.67
N GLY A 150 4.89 11.07 4.93
CA GLY A 150 5.77 10.21 4.15
C GLY A 150 6.03 10.77 2.75
N PHE A 151 5.22 10.37 1.78
CA PHE A 151 5.31 10.81 0.39
C PHE A 151 3.92 10.98 -0.22
N VAL A 152 3.84 11.51 -1.45
CA VAL A 152 2.61 11.57 -2.24
C VAL A 152 2.72 10.54 -3.36
N TYR A 153 1.75 9.62 -3.44
CA TYR A 153 1.72 8.58 -4.47
C TYR A 153 1.05 9.13 -5.73
N ALA A 154 1.83 9.46 -6.76
CA ALA A 154 1.30 9.85 -8.06
C ALA A 154 0.94 8.60 -8.88
N VAL A 155 -0.35 8.38 -9.13
CA VAL A 155 -0.79 7.26 -9.99
C VAL A 155 -0.60 7.63 -11.46
N SER A 156 -0.03 6.72 -12.24
CA SER A 156 0.44 7.06 -13.61
C SER A 156 -0.68 7.07 -14.67
N LEU A 157 -1.89 6.58 -14.38
CA LEU A 157 -2.95 6.36 -15.38
C LEU A 157 -4.36 6.66 -14.87
N THR A 158 -5.19 7.17 -15.78
CA THR A 158 -6.64 7.36 -15.64
C THR A 158 -7.45 6.06 -15.83
N GLY A 159 -6.91 4.91 -15.44
CA GLY A 159 -7.51 3.59 -15.62
C GLY A 159 -6.55 2.46 -15.24
N THR A 160 -7.12 1.37 -14.72
CA THR A 160 -6.49 0.22 -14.04
C THR A 160 -5.08 -0.17 -14.50
N THR A 161 -4.24 -0.53 -13.52
CA THR A 161 -2.90 -1.06 -13.72
C THR A 161 -2.95 -2.32 -14.59
N GLY A 162 -2.45 -2.23 -15.81
CA GLY A 162 -2.27 -3.35 -16.72
C GLY A 162 -1.18 -2.97 -17.72
N GLU A 163 -0.30 -3.92 -18.05
CA GLU A 163 0.84 -3.72 -18.95
C GLU A 163 0.42 -2.96 -20.22
N ARG A 164 1.17 -1.90 -20.54
CA ARG A 164 1.20 -1.32 -21.89
C ARG A 164 2.64 -1.16 -22.33
N ALA A 165 2.86 -1.42 -23.62
CA ALA A 165 4.16 -1.32 -24.26
C ALA A 165 4.66 0.11 -24.45
N GLU A 166 3.83 1.14 -24.21
CA GLU A 166 4.17 2.54 -24.51
C GLU A 166 3.60 3.52 -23.46
N LEU A 167 4.39 4.55 -23.16
CA LEU A 167 4.01 5.69 -22.32
C LEU A 167 3.07 6.65 -23.08
N PRO A 168 2.11 7.31 -22.39
CA PRO A 168 1.31 8.38 -22.98
C PRO A 168 2.18 9.51 -23.56
N PRO A 169 1.81 10.10 -24.72
CA PRO A 169 2.61 11.15 -25.37
C PRO A 169 2.87 12.38 -24.49
N ALA A 170 1.99 12.63 -23.51
CA ALA A 170 2.11 13.75 -22.58
C ALA A 170 3.20 13.58 -21.50
N LEU A 171 3.83 12.40 -21.41
CA LEU A 171 4.93 12.10 -20.49
C LEU A 171 6.29 11.95 -21.22
N ALA A 172 6.32 12.14 -22.54
CA ALA A 172 7.54 12.02 -23.34
C ALA A 172 8.41 13.29 -23.36
N ASP A 173 7.88 14.41 -22.85
CA ASP A 173 8.58 15.70 -22.80
C ASP A 173 8.96 16.06 -21.35
N THR A 174 10.02 15.43 -20.85
CA THR A 174 10.91 15.91 -19.77
C THR A 174 12.31 15.39 -20.02
#